data_AF-A0A674JL43-F1
#
_entry.id   AF-A0A674JL43-F1
#
_cell.length_a   1.000
_cell.length_b   1.000
_cell.length_c   1.000
_cell.angle_alpha   90.00
_cell.angle_beta   90.00
_cell.angle_gamma   90.00
#
_symmetry.space_group_name_H-M   'P 1'
#
loop_
_entity.id
_entity.type
_entity.pdbx_description
1 polymer ?
#
loop_
_entity_poly.entity_id
_entity_poly.type
_entity_poly.pdbx_seq_one_letter_code
_entity_poly.pdbx_strand_id
1 'polypeptide(L)'
;MMSRFLNVLRSWLVMVSIIAMGNTLQSFRDHSFLSEKLYTGTPTLVNGLQARTFGIWTLLSSVIRCSCAIDIRNKTLYHITLLTFLIALAHFLSEVFVYGTAAPTIGVLAPLMVASFSILGMLIGLQYLDVDAVSRNKKKN
;
A
#
# COMPACT_ATOMS: atom_id res chain seq x y z
N MET A 1 -21.38 -1.89 -14.69
CA MET A 1 -20.98 -1.41 -13.35
C MET A 1 -19.66 -2.04 -12.90
N MET A 2 -19.52 -3.37 -12.99
CA MET A 2 -18.31 -4.16 -12.70
C MET A 2 -16.99 -3.58 -13.25
N SER A 3 -16.94 -3.27 -14.56
CA SER A 3 -15.75 -2.73 -15.23
C SER A 3 -15.38 -1.34 -14.75
N ARG A 4 -16.37 -0.52 -14.36
CA ARG A 4 -16.14 0.84 -13.87
C ARG A 4 -15.44 0.82 -12.51
N PHE A 5 -15.88 -0.04 -11.59
CA PHE A 5 -15.25 -0.18 -10.28
C PHE A 5 -13.80 -0.65 -10.40
N LEU A 6 -13.54 -1.70 -11.19
CA LEU A 6 -12.17 -2.18 -11.40
C LEU A 6 -11.28 -1.11 -12.02
N ASN A 7 -11.79 -0.28 -12.93
CA ASN A 7 -11.03 0.84 -13.48
C ASN A 7 -10.70 1.91 -12.42
N VAL A 8 -11.65 2.23 -11.53
CA VAL A 8 -11.39 3.14 -10.40
C VAL A 8 -10.32 2.56 -9.48
N LEU A 9 -10.41 1.27 -9.15
CA LEU A 9 -9.40 0.59 -8.34
C LEU A 9 -8.01 0.59 -9.00
N ARG A 10 -7.94 0.37 -10.32
CA ARG A 10 -6.68 0.48 -11.08
C ARG A 10 -6.08 1.88 -10.97
N SER A 11 -6.88 2.92 -11.21
CA SER A 11 -6.43 4.31 -11.10
C SER A 11 -5.98 4.64 -9.68
N TRP A 12 -6.70 4.14 -8.67
CA TRP A 12 -6.31 4.26 -7.27
C TRP A 12 -4.95 3.62 -7.00
N LEU A 13 -4.72 2.39 -7.44
CA LEU A 13 -3.45 1.68 -7.28
C LEU A 13 -2.28 2.43 -7.95
N VAL A 14 -2.49 2.99 -9.14
CA VAL A 14 -1.48 3.83 -9.81
C VAL A 14 -1.18 5.08 -8.99
N MET A 15 -2.20 5.79 -8.52
CA MET A 15 -2.02 7.01 -7.73
C MET A 15 -1.20 6.74 -6.46
N VAL A 16 -1.56 5.72 -5.67
CA VAL A 16 -0.81 5.39 -4.45
C VAL A 16 0.61 4.88 -4.74
N SER A 17 0.83 4.29 -5.92
CA SER A 17 2.18 3.90 -6.37
C SER A 17 3.05 5.12 -6.64
N ILE A 18 2.51 6.14 -7.33
CA ILE A 18 3.22 7.41 -7.60
C ILE A 18 3.58 8.11 -6.29
N ILE A 19 2.63 8.22 -5.35
CA ILE A 19 2.87 8.82 -4.03
C ILE A 19 3.98 8.05 -3.29
N ALA A 20 3.93 6.72 -3.31
CA ALA A 20 4.96 5.88 -2.68
C ALA A 20 6.35 6.06 -3.32
N MET A 21 6.43 6.27 -4.64
CA MET A 21 7.70 6.62 -5.31
C MET A 21 8.23 7.97 -4.84
N GLY A 22 7.35 8.97 -4.67
CA GLY A 22 7.72 10.26 -4.09
C GLY A 22 8.27 10.13 -2.66
N ASN A 23 7.62 9.32 -1.82
CA ASN A 23 8.09 9.03 -0.45
C ASN A 23 9.41 8.26 -0.44
N THR A 24 9.62 7.37 -1.41
CA THR A 24 10.91 6.69 -1.61
C THR A 24 12.00 7.74 -1.82
N LEU A 25 11.84 8.63 -2.80
CA LEU A 25 12.85 9.66 -3.10
C LEU A 25 13.15 10.55 -1.89
N GLN A 26 12.13 10.93 -1.12
CA GLN A 26 12.31 11.68 0.13
C GLN A 26 13.16 10.89 1.13
N SER A 27 12.87 9.60 1.33
CA SER A 27 13.60 8.74 2.27
C SER A 27 15.09 8.56 1.93
N PHE A 28 15.46 8.67 0.64
CA PHE A 28 16.86 8.64 0.20
C PHE A 28 17.58 9.98 0.31
N ARG A 29 16.86 11.11 0.16
CA ARG A 29 17.44 12.45 0.21
C ARG A 29 17.56 12.97 1.64
N ASP A 30 16.53 12.74 2.43
CA ASP A 30 16.40 13.32 3.76
C ASP A 30 15.83 12.28 4.73
N HIS A 31 16.68 11.83 5.64
CA HIS A 31 16.31 10.82 6.63
C HIS A 31 15.47 11.42 7.78
N SER A 32 15.57 12.74 8.00
CA SER A 32 14.82 13.43 9.06
C SER A 32 13.31 13.41 8.80
N PHE A 33 12.90 13.30 7.53
CA PHE A 33 11.50 13.13 7.13
C PHE A 33 10.79 12.01 7.90
N LEU A 34 11.44 10.86 8.09
CA LEU A 34 10.82 9.73 8.79
C LEU A 34 10.66 9.99 10.29
N SER A 35 11.68 10.54 10.94
CA SER A 35 11.62 10.90 12.36
C SER A 35 10.58 11.99 12.64
N GLU A 36 10.42 12.95 11.72
CA GLU A 36 9.52 14.08 11.91
C GLU A 36 8.06 13.78 11.57
N LYS A 37 7.80 12.81 10.68
CA LYS A 37 6.45 12.55 10.16
C LYS A 37 5.88 11.19 10.54
N LEU A 38 6.71 10.17 10.71
CA LEU A 38 6.25 8.78 10.86
C LEU A 38 6.62 8.20 12.23
N TYR A 39 7.90 8.29 12.62
CA TYR A 39 8.42 7.73 13.88
C TYR A 39 8.65 8.82 14.92
N THR A 40 7.61 9.62 15.17
CA THR A 40 7.67 10.80 16.03
C THR A 40 7.73 10.48 17.53
N GLY A 41 7.45 9.24 17.93
CA GLY A 41 7.50 8.81 19.33
C GLY A 41 8.93 8.62 19.83
N THR A 42 9.83 8.18 18.95
CA THR A 42 11.26 7.95 19.27
C THR A 42 12.14 8.34 18.08
N PRO A 43 12.24 9.63 17.74
CA PRO A 43 12.93 10.10 16.54
C PRO A 43 14.43 9.75 16.53
N THR A 44 15.04 9.56 17.70
CA THR A 44 16.46 9.20 17.86
C THR A 44 16.81 7.80 17.34
N LEU A 45 15.81 6.93 17.13
CA LEU A 45 16.02 5.58 16.56
C LEU A 45 16.09 5.60 15.02
N VAL A 46 15.64 6.69 14.39
CA VAL A 46 15.69 6.84 12.93
C VAL A 46 17.06 7.35 12.52
N ASN A 47 17.75 6.57 11.70
CA ASN A 47 19.01 6.96 11.08
C ASN A 47 18.93 6.84 9.56
N GLY A 48 19.96 7.34 8.87
CA GLY A 48 19.98 7.32 7.40
C GLY A 48 19.91 5.93 6.77
N LEU A 49 20.40 4.87 7.45
CA LEU A 49 20.26 3.50 6.96
C LEU A 49 18.82 3.02 7.07
N GLN A 50 18.17 3.23 8.21
CA GLN A 50 16.76 2.89 8.42
C GLN A 50 15.87 3.63 7.41
N ALA A 51 16.18 4.90 7.12
CA ALA A 51 15.43 5.66 6.13
C ALA A 51 15.53 5.09 4.71
N ARG A 52 16.72 4.69 4.27
CA ARG A 52 16.89 4.02 2.97
C ARG A 52 16.21 2.65 2.93
N THR A 53 16.24 1.90 4.03
CA THR A 53 15.53 0.60 4.13
C THR A 53 14.01 0.78 4.04
N PHE A 54 13.45 1.77 4.73
CA PHE A 54 12.04 2.12 4.59
C PHE A 54 11.72 2.59 3.17
N GLY A 55 12.61 3.38 2.56
CA GLY A 55 12.51 3.83 1.17
C GLY A 55 12.45 2.66 0.18
N ILE A 56 13.39 1.70 0.24
CA ILE A 56 13.40 0.57 -0.69
C ILE A 56 12.20 -0.36 -0.50
N TRP A 57 11.74 -0.55 0.75
CA TRP A 57 10.51 -1.29 1.05
C TRP A 57 9.27 -0.60 0.46
N THR A 58 9.22 0.73 0.54
CA THR A 58 8.16 1.54 -0.06
C THR A 58 8.18 1.47 -1.59
N LEU A 59 9.38 1.50 -2.19
CA LEU A 59 9.56 1.34 -3.64
C LEU A 59 9.12 -0.03 -4.12
N LEU A 60 9.52 -1.10 -3.44
CA LEU A 60 9.09 -2.47 -3.74
C LEU A 60 7.57 -2.58 -3.73
N SER A 61 6.93 -2.04 -2.69
CA SER A 61 5.48 -2.01 -2.59
C SER A 61 4.84 -1.21 -3.74
N SER A 62 5.46 -0.11 -4.17
CA SER A 62 5.00 0.66 -5.34
C SER A 62 5.07 -0.12 -6.64
N VAL A 63 6.19 -0.81 -6.89
CA VAL A 63 6.36 -1.66 -8.08
C VAL A 63 5.27 -2.74 -8.14
N ILE A 64 5.04 -3.44 -7.02
CA ILE A 64 4.01 -4.48 -6.92
C ILE A 64 2.61 -3.91 -7.25
N ARG A 65 2.26 -2.75 -6.68
CA ARG A 65 0.97 -2.08 -6.91
C ARG A 65 0.81 -1.65 -8.37
N CYS A 66 1.84 -1.09 -8.99
CA CYS A 66 1.85 -0.75 -10.41
C CYS A 66 1.68 -1.99 -11.29
N SER A 67 2.42 -3.07 -11.03
CA SER A 67 2.29 -4.34 -11.75
C SER A 67 0.86 -4.90 -11.64
N CYS A 68 0.26 -4.87 -10.45
CA CYS A 68 -1.14 -5.25 -10.27
C CYS A 68 -2.11 -4.31 -10.96
N ALA A 69 -1.83 -3.01 -11.07
CA ALA A 69 -2.69 -2.09 -11.80
C ALA A 69 -2.65 -2.34 -13.32
N ILE A 70 -1.50 -2.77 -13.85
CA ILE A 70 -1.32 -3.15 -15.26
C ILE A 70 -2.10 -4.44 -15.56
N ASP A 71 -1.98 -5.46 -14.70
CA ASP A 71 -2.68 -6.74 -14.85
C ASP A 71 -3.55 -7.08 -13.63
N ILE A 72 -4.62 -6.30 -13.44
CA ILE A 72 -5.49 -6.43 -12.26
C ILE A 72 -6.28 -7.75 -12.22
N ARG A 73 -6.33 -8.49 -13.34
CA ARG A 73 -7.02 -9.79 -13.40
C ARG A 73 -6.09 -10.94 -13.01
N ASN A 74 -4.78 -10.71 -12.91
CA ASN A 74 -3.83 -11.69 -12.40
C ASN A 74 -4.03 -11.90 -10.90
N LYS A 75 -4.59 -13.05 -10.53
CA LYS A 75 -4.88 -13.37 -9.13
C LYS A 75 -3.62 -13.30 -8.26
N THR A 76 -2.48 -13.83 -8.71
CA THR A 76 -1.26 -13.83 -7.91
C THR A 76 -0.80 -12.41 -7.58
N LEU A 77 -0.73 -11.52 -8.58
CA LEU A 77 -0.36 -10.12 -8.34
C LEU A 77 -1.39 -9.40 -7.44
N TYR A 78 -2.66 -9.71 -7.61
CA TYR A 78 -3.74 -9.15 -6.79
C TYR A 78 -3.58 -9.51 -5.30
N HIS A 79 -3.35 -10.78 -5.01
CA HIS A 79 -3.20 -11.26 -3.63
C HIS A 79 -1.93 -10.72 -3.00
N ILE A 80 -0.81 -10.72 -3.73
CA ILE A 80 0.45 -10.14 -3.25
C ILE A 80 0.27 -8.66 -2.94
N THR A 81 -0.39 -7.90 -3.83
CA THR A 81 -0.65 -6.47 -3.62
C THR A 81 -1.52 -6.22 -2.39
N LEU A 82 -2.61 -7.00 -2.22
CA LEU A 82 -3.44 -6.93 -1.03
C LEU A 82 -2.62 -7.20 0.25
N LEU A 83 -1.75 -8.21 0.24
CA LEU A 83 -0.86 -8.52 1.35
C LEU A 83 0.12 -7.37 1.65
N THR A 84 0.65 -6.67 0.65
CA THR A 84 1.51 -5.50 0.93
C THR A 84 0.78 -4.40 1.69
N PHE A 85 -0.51 -4.18 1.43
CA PHE A 85 -1.30 -3.22 2.21
C PHE A 85 -1.59 -3.72 3.61
N LEU A 86 -1.87 -5.02 3.80
CA LEU A 86 -2.05 -5.61 5.12
C LEU A 86 -0.77 -5.51 5.97
N ILE A 87 0.39 -5.80 5.38
CA ILE A 87 1.69 -5.65 6.04
C ILE A 87 1.93 -4.18 6.43
N ALA A 88 1.64 -3.23 5.54
CA ALA A 88 1.78 -1.81 5.85
C ALA A 88 0.85 -1.36 6.99
N LEU A 89 -0.41 -1.82 6.99
CA LEU A 89 -1.37 -1.53 8.04
C LEU A 89 -0.91 -2.11 9.38
N ALA A 90 -0.50 -3.39 9.39
CA ALA A 90 0.01 -4.06 10.59
C ALA A 90 1.26 -3.38 11.14
N HIS A 91 2.21 -3.01 10.27
CA HIS A 91 3.42 -2.26 10.64
C HIS A 91 3.05 -0.97 11.37
N PHE A 92 2.30 -0.07 10.74
CA PHE A 92 1.96 1.22 11.36
C PHE A 92 1.10 1.09 12.62
N LEU A 93 0.17 0.13 12.68
CA LEU A 93 -0.56 -0.15 13.91
C LEU A 93 0.36 -0.64 15.03
N SER A 94 1.33 -1.51 14.72
CA SER A 94 2.28 -1.99 15.72
C SER A 94 3.21 -0.87 16.23
N GLU A 95 3.65 0.03 15.37
CA GLU A 95 4.46 1.20 15.77
C GLU A 95 3.69 2.15 16.70
N VAL A 96 2.37 2.29 16.49
CA VAL A 96 1.52 3.16 17.33
C VAL A 96 1.14 2.50 18.65
N PHE A 97 0.70 1.23 18.64
CA PHE A 97 0.07 0.59 19.79
C PHE A 97 0.97 -0.36 20.58
N VAL A 98 2.05 -0.87 19.97
CA VAL A 98 2.93 -1.87 20.59
C VAL A 98 4.31 -1.27 20.90
N TYR A 99 4.98 -0.70 19.90
CA TYR A 99 6.34 -0.21 20.05
C TYR A 99 6.41 1.24 20.55
N GLY A 100 5.35 2.04 20.35
CA GLY A 100 5.31 3.44 20.79
C GLY A 100 6.30 4.37 20.07
N THR A 101 6.85 3.90 18.95
CA THR A 101 7.81 4.63 18.09
C THR A 101 7.11 5.64 17.19
N ALA A 102 5.81 5.47 16.94
CA ALA A 102 4.96 6.37 16.17
C ALA A 102 3.84 6.94 17.04
N ALA A 103 3.53 8.23 16.89
CA ALA A 103 2.34 8.84 17.49
C ALA A 103 1.21 8.95 16.45
N PRO A 104 -0.08 8.97 16.86
CA PRO A 104 -1.22 9.08 15.95
C PRO A 104 -1.38 10.50 15.38
N THR A 105 -0.34 10.96 14.67
CA THR A 105 -0.30 12.25 13.97
C THR A 105 -0.81 12.11 12.54
N ILE A 106 -1.06 13.23 11.86
CA ILE A 106 -1.48 13.25 10.44
C ILE A 106 -0.51 12.44 9.56
N GLY A 107 0.79 12.47 9.86
CA GLY A 107 1.81 11.74 9.09
C GLY A 107 1.67 10.21 9.15
N VAL A 108 1.17 9.67 10.26
CA VAL A 108 0.91 8.22 10.45
C VAL A 108 -0.52 7.85 10.07
N LEU A 109 -1.48 8.75 10.29
CA LEU A 109 -2.88 8.52 9.90
C LEU A 109 -3.05 8.45 8.38
N ALA A 110 -2.28 9.22 7.61
CA ALA A 110 -2.32 9.17 6.15
C ALA A 110 -2.03 7.76 5.57
N PRO A 111 -0.90 7.09 5.89
CA PRO A 111 -0.64 5.74 5.42
C PRO A 111 -1.64 4.70 5.98
N LEU A 112 -2.12 4.86 7.21
CA LEU A 112 -3.16 3.99 7.77
C LEU A 112 -4.48 4.06 6.97
N MET A 113 -4.92 5.28 6.62
CA MET A 113 -6.11 5.47 5.79
C MET A 113 -5.91 4.92 4.38
N VAL A 114 -4.76 5.22 3.75
CA VAL A 114 -4.44 4.71 2.40
C VAL A 114 -4.44 3.18 2.39
N ALA A 115 -3.82 2.54 3.38
CA ALA A 115 -3.82 1.08 3.48
C ALA A 115 -5.23 0.53 3.68
N SER A 116 -6.01 1.12 4.60
CA SER A 116 -7.38 0.68 4.91
C SER A 116 -8.32 0.78 3.71
N PHE A 117 -8.34 1.92 3.00
CA PHE A 117 -9.15 2.09 1.80
C PHE A 117 -8.70 1.18 0.66
N SER A 118 -7.39 0.95 0.52
CA SER A 118 -6.86 0.04 -0.48
C SER A 118 -7.27 -1.41 -0.20
N ILE A 119 -7.19 -1.86 1.05
CA ILE A 119 -7.66 -3.20 1.47
C ILE A 119 -9.14 -3.34 1.16
N LEU A 120 -9.98 -2.39 1.59
CA LEU A 120 -11.42 -2.45 1.35
C LEU A 120 -11.73 -2.49 -0.15
N GLY A 121 -11.13 -1.59 -0.93
CA GLY A 121 -11.31 -1.54 -2.39
C GLY A 121 -10.87 -2.83 -3.08
N MET A 122 -9.78 -3.44 -2.61
CA MET A 122 -9.30 -4.70 -3.15
C MET A 122 -10.15 -5.91 -2.72
N LEU A 123 -10.68 -5.95 -1.51
CA LEU A 123 -11.59 -7.03 -1.10
C LEU A 123 -12.88 -7.01 -1.92
N ILE A 124 -13.45 -5.82 -2.14
CA ILE A 124 -14.61 -5.64 -3.02
C ILE A 124 -14.25 -6.01 -4.47
N GLY A 125 -13.07 -5.57 -4.94
CA GLY A 125 -12.58 -5.89 -6.28
C GLY A 125 -12.36 -7.39 -6.50
N LEU A 126 -11.92 -8.13 -5.48
CA LEU A 126 -11.72 -9.57 -5.52
C LEU A 126 -13.05 -10.30 -5.76
N GLN A 127 -14.11 -9.91 -5.05
CA GLN A 127 -15.45 -10.47 -5.24
C GLN A 127 -15.92 -10.29 -6.69
N TYR A 128 -15.67 -9.12 -7.28
CA TYR A 128 -16.00 -8.87 -8.68
C TYR A 128 -15.18 -9.73 -9.64
N LEU A 129 -13.88 -9.92 -9.40
CA LEU A 129 -13.03 -10.76 -10.24
C LEU A 129 -13.45 -12.23 -10.20
N ASP A 130 -13.91 -12.73 -9.05
CA ASP A 130 -14.39 -14.10 -8.90
C ASP A 130 -15.70 -14.36 -9.65
N VAL A 131 -16.66 -13.43 -9.54
CA VAL A 131 -17.92 -13.51 -10.30
C VAL A 131 -17.65 -13.46 -11.81
N ASP A 132 -16.76 -12.56 -12.25
CA ASP A 132 -16.31 -12.47 -13.64
C ASP A 132 -15.71 -13.79 -14.13
N ALA A 133 -14.86 -14.44 -13.33
CA ALA A 133 -14.21 -15.70 -13.68
C ALA A 133 -15.22 -16.84 -13.85
N VAL A 134 -16.18 -16.97 -12.95
CA VAL A 134 -17.25 -17.98 -13.03
C VAL A 134 -18.11 -17.76 -14.28
N SER A 135 -18.48 -16.51 -14.57
CA SER A 135 -19.29 -16.19 -15.76
C SER A 135 -18.57 -16.53 -17.08
N ARG A 136 -17.25 -16.33 -17.13
CA ARG A 136 -16.42 -16.67 -18.31
C ARG A 136 -16.30 -18.17 -18.51
N ASN A 137 -16.16 -18.94 -17.43
CA ASN A 137 -16.11 -20.40 -17.53
C ASN A 137 -17.45 -20.98 -18.00
N LYS A 138 -18.59 -20.45 -17.51
CA LYS A 138 -19.92 -20.86 -17.99
C LYS A 138 -20.17 -20.59 -19.48
N LYS A 139 -19.52 -19.59 -20.08
CA LYS A 139 -19.63 -19.29 -21.52
C LYS A 139 -18.76 -20.18 -22.41
N LYS A 140 -17.76 -20.85 -21.82
CA LYS A 140 -16.83 -21.74 -22.54
C LYS A 140 -17.29 -23.21 -22.55
N ASN A 141 -18.21 -23.56 -21.67
CA ASN A 141 -18.87 -24.86 -21.59
C ASN A 141 -20.22 -24.80 -22.29
#